data_AF-A0A9P8S0U3-F1
#
_entry.id   AF-A0A9P8S0U3-F1
#
_cell.length_a   1.000
_cell.length_b   1.000
_cell.length_c   1.000
_cell.angle_alpha   90.00
_cell.angle_beta   90.00
_cell.angle_gamma   90.00
#
_symmetry.space_group_name_H-M   'P 1'
#
loop_
_entity.id
_entity.type
_entity.pdbx_description
1 polymer ?
#
loop_
_entity_poly.entity_id
_entity_poly.type
_entity_poly.pdbx_seq_one_letter_code
_entity_poly.pdbx_strand_id
1 'polypeptide(L)'
;MKCSNCQLLFTKDEYFIHIKTNFHKLNVQRNITTRPLTYDEYYDIISETKAAKQANLILNQSTELNIHDIKLENVCLFCSFKDTPLSILYHMKIIHSYQFIHLECLLFEEEFLQFLLLNQYVYKQCLFCNQQFQQSKHLINHQKRNSHEKYVLNQSISYFFDFTHTWPMELQNELCAKLYPFQLWDRESVLRFQQKGLLGDKKVLTIKKLKIIDIKSHIPTLMGKVTNPKLKRHQNENFIIVPSNPYCYIYLILFVIFLLIFCLILSKFSNRI
;
A
#
# COMPACT_ATOMS: atom_id res chain seq x y z
N MET A 1 24.84 17.02 21.10
CA MET A 1 26.00 16.12 21.12
C MET A 1 26.45 15.87 19.69
N LYS A 2 27.76 15.95 19.41
CA LYS A 2 28.32 15.73 18.07
C LYS A 2 28.86 14.30 17.98
N CYS A 3 28.53 13.57 16.91
CA CYS A 3 29.15 12.29 16.63
C CYS A 3 30.53 12.51 15.98
N SER A 4 31.59 11.92 16.52
CA SER A 4 32.95 12.03 15.96
C SER A 4 33.06 11.38 14.57
N ASN A 5 32.43 10.22 14.38
CA ASN A 5 32.52 9.43 13.14
C ASN A 5 31.61 9.95 12.02
N CYS A 6 30.49 10.56 12.37
CA CYS A 6 29.53 11.07 11.38
C CYS A 6 29.50 12.60 11.26
N GLN A 7 30.16 13.31 12.18
CA GLN A 7 30.22 14.77 12.28
C GLN A 7 28.86 15.50 12.37
N LEU A 8 27.78 14.78 12.62
CA LEU A 8 26.42 15.31 12.78
C LEU A 8 26.12 15.71 14.23
N LEU A 9 25.22 16.69 14.39
CA LEU A 9 24.72 17.19 15.68
C LEU A 9 23.35 16.57 16.01
N PHE A 10 23.21 16.13 17.26
CA PHE A 10 22.01 15.46 17.77
C PHE A 10 21.62 15.97 19.17
N THR A 11 20.34 15.86 19.52
CA THR A 11 19.92 15.88 20.93
C THR A 11 20.41 14.61 21.67
N LYS A 12 20.22 14.55 23.00
CA LYS A 12 20.71 13.42 23.81
C LYS A 12 20.10 12.09 23.36
N ASP A 13 18.78 12.07 23.18
CA ASP A 13 18.04 10.85 22.83
C ASP A 13 18.29 10.43 21.37
N GLU A 14 18.36 11.40 20.46
CA GLU A 14 18.66 11.15 19.05
C GLU A 14 20.05 10.55 18.84
N TYR A 15 21.03 10.93 19.67
CA TYR A 15 22.39 10.39 19.57
C TYR A 15 22.42 8.88 19.85
N PHE A 16 21.71 8.41 20.87
CA PHE A 16 21.64 6.98 21.20
C PHE A 16 20.90 6.16 20.12
N ILE A 17 19.95 6.78 19.43
CA ILE A 17 19.30 6.18 18.27
C ILE A 17 20.29 6.15 17.11
N HIS A 18 21.00 7.25 16.85
CA HIS A 18 21.95 7.39 15.74
C HIS A 18 23.05 6.32 15.79
N ILE A 19 23.70 6.10 16.93
CA ILE A 19 24.80 5.14 17.05
C ILE A 19 24.39 3.68 16.74
N LYS A 20 23.09 3.37 16.81
CA LYS A 20 22.55 2.05 16.47
C LYS A 20 22.25 1.89 14.97
N THR A 21 22.20 2.98 14.21
CA THR A 21 21.85 2.96 12.78
C THR A 21 22.92 2.32 11.91
N ASN A 22 22.51 1.73 10.78
CA ASN A 22 23.44 1.18 9.80
C ASN A 22 24.32 2.24 9.15
N PHE A 23 23.82 3.48 9.02
CA PHE A 23 24.60 4.65 8.59
C PHE A 23 25.80 4.89 9.51
N HIS A 24 25.58 4.91 10.83
CA HIS A 24 26.65 5.08 11.79
C HIS A 24 27.65 3.92 11.74
N LYS A 25 27.16 2.67 11.72
CA LYS A 25 28.02 1.48 11.61
C LYS A 25 28.90 1.51 10.37
N LEU A 26 28.35 1.91 9.22
CA LEU A 26 29.11 2.03 7.97
C LEU A 26 30.14 3.15 8.03
N ASN A 27 29.81 4.30 8.61
CA ASN A 27 30.78 5.38 8.81
C ASN A 27 31.87 5.03 9.83
N VAL A 28 31.59 4.18 10.82
CA VAL A 28 32.60 3.64 11.75
C VAL A 28 33.52 2.65 11.05
N GLN A 29 32.96 1.81 10.18
CA GLN A 29 33.72 0.79 9.43
C GLN A 29 34.59 1.40 8.32
N ARG A 30 34.18 2.55 7.76
CA ARG A 30 35.01 3.31 6.83
C ARG A 30 36.14 3.97 7.63
N ASN A 31 37.37 3.57 7.34
CA ASN A 31 38.56 4.11 7.98
C ASN A 31 38.52 5.65 8.08
N ILE A 32 38.96 6.17 9.23
CA ILE A 32 38.88 7.58 9.69
C ILE A 32 39.53 8.57 8.72
N THR A 33 40.37 8.10 7.78
CA THR A 33 41.06 8.93 6.79
C THR A 33 40.15 9.50 5.71
N THR A 34 38.92 8.98 5.56
CA THR A 34 37.95 9.49 4.60
C THR A 34 36.88 10.33 5.28
N ARG A 35 36.41 11.39 4.61
CA ARG A 35 35.29 12.19 5.13
C ARG A 35 34.08 11.29 5.40
N PRO A 36 33.28 11.56 6.45
CA PRO A 36 32.07 10.80 6.70
C PRO A 36 31.16 10.80 5.48
N LEU A 37 30.49 9.68 5.24
CA LEU A 37 29.41 9.62 4.26
C LEU A 37 28.34 10.61 4.63
N THR A 38 27.87 11.34 3.63
CA THR A 38 26.59 12.04 3.69
C THR A 38 25.45 11.04 3.61
N TYR A 39 24.24 11.46 3.97
CA TYR A 39 23.06 10.61 3.85
C TYR A 39 22.77 10.24 2.39
N ASP A 40 22.97 11.16 1.45
CA ASP A 40 22.73 10.91 0.02
C ASP A 40 23.65 9.79 -0.50
N GLU A 41 24.96 9.89 -0.22
CA GLU A 41 25.93 8.85 -0.59
C GLU A 41 25.64 7.50 0.07
N TYR A 42 25.13 7.53 1.31
CA TYR A 42 24.69 6.31 2.00
C TYR A 42 23.47 5.68 1.32
N TYR A 43 22.51 6.48 0.87
CA TYR A 43 21.35 5.99 0.14
C TYR A 43 21.73 5.43 -1.22
N ASP A 44 22.68 6.05 -1.92
CA ASP A 44 23.22 5.56 -3.19
C ASP A 44 23.90 4.19 -2.99
N ILE A 45 24.76 4.05 -1.98
CA ILE A 45 25.41 2.76 -1.66
C ILE A 45 24.36 1.68 -1.34
N ILE A 46 23.29 2.02 -0.62
CA ILE A 46 22.23 1.07 -0.27
C ILE A 46 21.35 0.73 -1.46
N SER A 47 21.02 1.69 -2.32
CA SER A 47 20.21 1.45 -3.52
C SER A 47 20.99 0.56 -4.49
N GLU A 48 22.28 0.82 -4.69
CA GLU A 48 23.19 0.00 -5.49
C GLU A 48 23.37 -1.41 -4.89
N THR A 49 23.58 -1.55 -3.58
CA THR A 49 23.70 -2.88 -2.96
C THR A 49 22.39 -3.66 -2.95
N LYS A 50 21.23 -2.99 -2.87
CA LYS A 50 19.92 -3.63 -3.01
C LYS A 50 19.68 -4.06 -4.45
N ALA A 51 19.96 -3.19 -5.42
CA ALA A 51 19.87 -3.52 -6.84
C ALA A 51 20.83 -4.67 -7.21
N ALA A 52 22.06 -4.65 -6.70
CA ALA A 52 23.04 -5.72 -6.89
C ALA A 52 22.62 -7.02 -6.18
N LYS A 53 22.05 -6.96 -4.98
CA LYS A 53 21.52 -8.16 -4.30
C LYS A 53 20.29 -8.72 -5.02
N GLN A 54 19.43 -7.86 -5.55
CA GLN A 54 18.26 -8.26 -6.32
C GLN A 54 18.67 -8.84 -7.68
N ALA A 55 19.63 -8.23 -8.37
CA ALA A 55 20.23 -8.75 -9.59
C ALA A 55 20.95 -10.09 -9.35
N ASN A 56 21.67 -10.24 -8.23
CA ASN A 56 22.31 -11.51 -7.87
C ASN A 56 21.30 -12.56 -7.39
N LEU A 57 20.16 -12.17 -6.80
CA LEU A 57 19.06 -13.09 -6.48
C LEU A 57 18.42 -13.62 -7.77
N ILE A 58 18.23 -12.73 -8.75
CA ILE A 58 17.71 -13.06 -10.08
C ILE A 58 18.70 -13.96 -10.83
N LEU A 59 20.00 -13.64 -10.79
CA LEU A 59 21.07 -14.37 -11.48
C LEU A 59 21.35 -15.76 -10.87
N ASN A 60 21.24 -15.92 -9.55
CA ASN A 60 21.46 -17.21 -8.89
C ASN A 60 20.21 -18.10 -8.90
N GLN A 61 19.04 -17.59 -9.33
CA GLN A 61 17.82 -18.38 -9.56
C GLN A 61 17.61 -18.75 -11.04
N SER A 62 18.39 -18.18 -11.97
CA SER A 62 18.35 -18.54 -13.38
C SER A 62 19.24 -19.74 -13.69
N THR A 63 18.79 -20.92 -13.29
CA THR A 63 18.93 -22.09 -14.17
C THR A 63 17.71 -22.08 -15.10
N GLU A 64 17.91 -21.47 -16.27
CA GLU A 64 17.22 -21.67 -17.55
C GLU A 64 15.70 -22.01 -17.53
N LEU A 65 14.88 -21.03 -17.18
CA LEU A 65 13.64 -20.78 -17.89
C LEU A 65 13.55 -19.26 -18.11
N ASN A 66 13.39 -18.81 -19.36
CA ASN A 66 13.00 -17.43 -19.64
C ASN A 66 11.59 -17.23 -19.07
N ILE A 67 11.51 -16.88 -17.79
CA ILE A 67 10.23 -16.68 -17.07
C ILE A 67 9.41 -15.57 -17.74
N HIS A 68 10.08 -14.65 -18.45
CA HIS A 68 9.43 -13.62 -19.26
C HIS A 68 8.63 -14.15 -20.46
N ASP A 69 8.92 -15.36 -20.94
CA ASP A 69 8.19 -15.99 -22.05
C ASP A 69 7.03 -16.89 -21.57
N ILE A 70 6.91 -17.13 -20.26
CA ILE A 70 5.88 -17.99 -19.69
C ILE A 70 4.57 -17.19 -19.57
N LYS A 71 3.82 -17.12 -20.67
CA LYS A 71 2.44 -16.64 -20.64
C LYS A 71 1.53 -17.75 -20.13
N LEU A 72 1.09 -17.65 -18.88
CA LEU A 72 0.12 -18.59 -18.32
C LEU A 72 -1.29 -18.22 -18.80
N GLU A 73 -2.12 -19.23 -19.00
CA GLU A 73 -3.51 -19.01 -19.36
C GLU A 73 -4.25 -18.33 -18.20
N ASN A 74 -5.13 -17.37 -18.51
CA ASN A 74 -5.95 -16.68 -17.53
C ASN A 74 -6.99 -17.66 -16.97
N VAL A 75 -6.65 -18.29 -15.84
CA VAL A 75 -7.47 -19.27 -15.13
C VAL A 75 -7.48 -18.96 -13.63
N CYS A 76 -8.57 -19.29 -12.95
CA CYS A 76 -8.64 -19.21 -11.50
C CYS A 76 -7.58 -20.10 -10.83
N LEU A 77 -6.95 -19.64 -9.74
CA LEU A 77 -5.95 -20.42 -8.99
C LEU A 77 -6.52 -21.69 -8.35
N PHE A 78 -7.83 -21.75 -8.14
CA PHE A 78 -8.49 -22.74 -7.30
C PHE A 78 -9.45 -23.66 -8.04
N CYS A 79 -9.83 -23.33 -9.28
CA CYS A 79 -10.74 -24.11 -10.11
C CYS A 79 -10.46 -23.89 -11.61
N SER A 80 -11.28 -24.49 -12.48
CA SER A 80 -11.10 -24.42 -13.94
C SER A 80 -11.79 -23.21 -14.61
N PHE A 81 -12.28 -22.23 -13.84
CA PHE A 81 -12.91 -21.02 -14.38
C PHE A 81 -11.90 -20.15 -15.14
N LYS A 82 -12.28 -19.67 -16.33
CA LYS A 82 -11.47 -18.85 -17.25
C LYS A 82 -12.30 -17.69 -17.75
N ASP A 83 -11.72 -16.49 -17.76
CA ASP A 83 -12.35 -15.25 -18.20
C ASP A 83 -11.27 -14.14 -18.34
N THR A 84 -11.68 -12.87 -18.44
CA THR A 84 -10.82 -11.70 -18.28
C THR A 84 -10.12 -11.67 -16.91
N PRO A 85 -8.91 -11.06 -16.80
CA PRO A 85 -8.17 -11.00 -15.54
C PRO A 85 -9.01 -10.47 -14.37
N LEU A 86 -9.71 -9.35 -14.54
CA LEU A 86 -10.56 -8.78 -13.49
C LEU A 86 -11.68 -9.73 -13.06
N SER A 87 -12.37 -10.35 -14.02
CA SER A 87 -13.46 -11.30 -13.74
C SER A 87 -12.95 -12.50 -12.93
N ILE A 88 -11.76 -13.01 -13.26
CA ILE A 88 -11.11 -14.09 -12.50
C ILE A 88 -10.81 -13.66 -11.07
N LEU A 89 -10.28 -12.45 -10.86
CA LEU A 89 -9.99 -11.94 -9.52
C LEU A 89 -11.27 -11.79 -8.69
N TYR A 90 -12.36 -11.29 -9.28
CA TYR A 90 -13.68 -11.26 -8.62
C TYR A 90 -14.24 -12.65 -8.34
N HIS A 91 -14.10 -13.58 -9.28
CA HIS A 91 -14.48 -14.97 -9.08
C HIS A 91 -13.73 -15.59 -7.90
N MET A 92 -12.41 -15.40 -7.81
CA MET A 92 -11.60 -15.83 -6.66
C MET A 92 -12.08 -15.22 -5.36
N LYS A 93 -12.45 -13.92 -5.36
CA LYS A 93 -12.97 -13.23 -4.18
C LYS A 93 -14.31 -13.79 -3.71
N ILE A 94 -15.25 -14.03 -4.63
CA ILE A 94 -16.63 -14.38 -4.30
C ILE A 94 -16.77 -15.90 -4.07
N ILE A 95 -16.24 -16.71 -4.97
CA ILE A 95 -16.43 -18.17 -4.97
C ILE A 95 -15.42 -18.88 -4.06
N HIS A 96 -14.18 -18.39 -4.03
CA HIS A 96 -13.11 -18.99 -3.24
C HIS A 96 -12.78 -18.20 -1.98
N SER A 97 -13.58 -17.18 -1.65
CA SER A 97 -13.36 -16.30 -0.49
C SER A 97 -11.94 -15.73 -0.42
N TYR A 98 -11.25 -15.62 -1.56
CA TYR A 98 -9.87 -15.15 -1.60
C TYR A 98 -9.85 -13.66 -1.31
N GLN A 99 -9.18 -13.26 -0.24
CA GLN A 99 -9.23 -11.89 0.25
C GLN A 99 -8.26 -11.03 -0.55
N PHE A 100 -8.85 -10.16 -1.38
CA PHE A 100 -8.13 -9.06 -2.00
C PHE A 100 -8.32 -7.76 -1.23
N ILE A 101 -7.21 -7.05 -1.06
CA ILE A 101 -7.21 -5.70 -0.51
C ILE A 101 -7.42 -4.74 -1.67
N HIS A 102 -8.56 -4.06 -1.67
CA HIS A 102 -8.90 -2.98 -2.61
C HIS A 102 -8.74 -3.36 -4.10
N LEU A 103 -9.51 -4.34 -4.59
CA LEU A 103 -9.53 -4.68 -6.03
C LEU A 103 -9.91 -3.48 -6.91
N GLU A 104 -10.73 -2.58 -6.38
CA GLU A 104 -11.10 -1.32 -7.01
C GLU A 104 -9.92 -0.38 -7.28
N CYS A 105 -8.79 -0.60 -6.62
CA CYS A 105 -7.55 0.16 -6.79
C CYS A 105 -6.55 -0.54 -7.72
N LEU A 106 -6.87 -1.69 -8.31
CA LEU A 106 -5.92 -2.46 -9.11
C LEU A 106 -5.75 -1.79 -10.50
N LEU A 107 -4.51 -1.42 -10.86
CA LEU A 107 -4.20 -0.80 -12.16
C LEU A 107 -3.88 -1.84 -13.25
N PHE A 108 -3.11 -2.86 -12.88
CA PHE A 108 -2.44 -3.78 -13.79
C PHE A 108 -2.98 -5.19 -13.56
N GLU A 109 -4.21 -5.43 -14.00
CA GLU A 109 -4.98 -6.63 -13.68
C GLU A 109 -4.37 -7.90 -14.30
N GLU A 110 -3.90 -7.81 -15.57
CA GLU A 110 -3.28 -8.92 -16.28
C GLU A 110 -1.96 -9.29 -15.60
N GLU A 111 -1.09 -8.32 -15.34
CA GLU A 111 0.21 -8.54 -14.70
C GLU A 111 0.05 -9.05 -13.28
N PHE A 112 -0.94 -8.55 -12.54
CA PHE A 112 -1.23 -9.04 -11.20
C PHE A 112 -1.71 -10.49 -11.21
N LEU A 113 -2.63 -10.85 -12.12
CA LEU A 113 -3.08 -12.24 -12.26
C LEU A 113 -1.90 -13.15 -12.67
N GLN A 114 -1.08 -12.72 -13.63
CA GLN A 114 0.11 -13.48 -14.05
C GLN A 114 1.10 -13.66 -12.89
N PHE A 115 1.31 -12.63 -12.07
CA PHE A 115 2.11 -12.74 -10.84
C PHE A 115 1.55 -13.81 -9.90
N LEU A 116 0.24 -13.84 -9.67
CA LEU A 116 -0.39 -14.86 -8.84
C LEU A 116 -0.23 -16.27 -9.44
N LEU A 117 -0.44 -16.41 -10.75
CA LEU A 117 -0.29 -17.68 -11.48
C LEU A 117 1.15 -18.21 -11.43
N LEU A 118 2.14 -17.35 -11.61
CA LEU A 118 3.57 -17.70 -11.50
C LEU A 118 3.91 -18.20 -10.09
N ASN A 119 3.45 -17.50 -9.05
CA ASN A 119 3.65 -17.93 -7.67
C ASN A 119 3.00 -19.29 -7.38
N GLN A 120 1.84 -19.54 -7.99
CA GLN A 120 1.09 -20.77 -7.77
C GLN A 120 1.67 -21.99 -8.50
N TYR A 121 2.01 -21.83 -9.78
CA TYR A 121 2.34 -22.94 -10.67
C TYR A 121 3.84 -23.12 -10.91
N VAL A 122 4.60 -22.02 -10.94
CA VAL A 122 6.05 -22.03 -11.19
C VAL A 122 6.80 -22.08 -9.87
N TYR A 123 6.68 -21.04 -9.05
CA TYR A 123 7.41 -20.96 -7.77
C TYR A 123 6.83 -21.85 -6.68
N LYS A 124 5.54 -22.18 -6.78
CA LYS A 124 4.80 -23.02 -5.83
C LYS A 124 5.04 -22.54 -4.39
N GLN A 125 4.95 -21.24 -4.19
CA GLN A 125 5.22 -20.56 -2.92
C GLN A 125 3.95 -19.90 -2.39
N CYS A 126 3.71 -20.05 -1.08
CA CYS A 126 2.60 -19.36 -0.42
C CYS A 126 2.93 -17.87 -0.24
N LEU A 127 2.14 -16.99 -0.86
CA LEU A 127 2.30 -15.54 -0.76
C LEU A 127 2.09 -14.95 0.64
N PHE A 128 1.49 -15.72 1.56
CA PHE A 128 1.24 -15.26 2.94
C PHE A 128 2.41 -15.60 3.87
N CYS A 129 2.83 -16.86 3.92
CA CYS A 129 3.85 -17.35 4.85
C CYS A 129 5.22 -17.62 4.21
N ASN A 130 5.34 -17.44 2.89
CA ASN A 130 6.54 -17.70 2.08
C ASN A 130 7.01 -19.17 2.05
N GLN A 131 6.23 -20.12 2.56
CA GLN A 131 6.55 -21.55 2.49
C GLN A 131 6.51 -22.04 1.03
N GLN A 132 7.51 -22.82 0.62
CA GLN A 132 7.60 -23.43 -0.71
C GLN A 132 7.08 -24.87 -0.72
N PHE A 133 6.56 -25.31 -1.87
CA PHE A 133 5.96 -26.62 -2.06
C PHE A 133 6.45 -27.26 -3.37
N GLN A 134 6.51 -28.59 -3.40
CA GLN A 134 6.91 -29.32 -4.60
C GLN A 134 5.80 -29.36 -5.67
N GLN A 135 4.53 -29.30 -5.25
CA GLN A 135 3.36 -29.40 -6.09
C GLN A 135 2.36 -28.28 -5.80
N SER A 136 1.76 -27.69 -6.84
CA SER A 136 0.74 -26.65 -6.70
C SER A 136 -0.47 -27.14 -5.90
N LYS A 137 -0.88 -28.40 -6.06
CA LYS A 137 -1.96 -29.01 -5.26
C LYS A 137 -1.68 -28.96 -3.75
N HIS A 138 -0.43 -29.17 -3.34
CA HIS A 138 -0.04 -29.08 -1.92
C HIS A 138 -0.07 -27.64 -1.42
N LEU A 139 0.36 -26.69 -2.24
CA LEU A 139 0.24 -25.26 -1.95
C LEU A 139 -1.24 -24.84 -1.77
N ILE A 140 -2.13 -25.24 -2.68
CA ILE A 140 -3.58 -24.93 -2.57
C ILE A 140 -4.14 -25.49 -1.26
N ASN A 141 -3.84 -26.76 -0.95
CA ASN A 141 -4.30 -27.39 0.28
C ASN A 141 -3.75 -26.71 1.53
N HIS A 142 -2.49 -26.26 1.49
CA HIS A 142 -1.89 -25.46 2.56
C HIS A 142 -2.62 -24.12 2.73
N GLN A 143 -2.89 -23.41 1.64
CA GLN A 143 -3.60 -22.13 1.66
C GLN A 143 -5.00 -22.26 2.27
N LYS A 144 -5.74 -23.30 1.85
CA LYS A 144 -7.08 -23.62 2.38
C LYS A 144 -7.06 -23.94 3.88
N ARG A 145 -6.19 -24.86 4.31
CA ARG A 145 -6.16 -25.35 5.70
C ARG A 145 -5.72 -24.29 6.71
N ASN A 146 -4.83 -23.39 6.30
CA ASN A 146 -4.27 -22.36 7.19
C ASN A 146 -4.90 -20.98 6.98
N SER A 147 -5.96 -20.88 6.18
CA SER A 147 -6.60 -19.61 5.83
C SER A 147 -5.60 -18.58 5.29
N HIS A 148 -4.66 -19.04 4.45
CA HIS A 148 -3.75 -18.20 3.67
C HIS A 148 -4.33 -17.88 2.28
N GLU A 149 -5.64 -17.93 2.13
CA GLU A 149 -6.40 -17.43 0.97
C GLU A 149 -6.52 -15.90 1.01
N LYS A 150 -5.42 -15.25 1.38
CA LYS A 150 -5.27 -13.81 1.48
C LYS A 150 -3.82 -13.49 1.14
N TYR A 151 -3.59 -12.40 0.43
CA TYR A 151 -2.24 -11.87 0.31
C TYR A 151 -2.05 -10.73 1.30
N VAL A 152 -0.80 -10.55 1.70
CA VAL A 152 -0.38 -9.38 2.47
C VAL A 152 0.19 -8.38 1.47
N LEU A 153 -0.36 -7.16 1.45
CA LEU A 153 0.28 -6.08 0.72
C LEU A 153 1.67 -5.86 1.29
N ASN A 154 2.68 -6.11 0.45
CA ASN A 154 4.07 -5.84 0.72
C ASN A 154 4.62 -4.89 -0.35
N GLN A 155 5.87 -4.45 -0.20
CA GLN A 155 6.52 -3.51 -1.12
C GLN A 155 6.57 -4.02 -2.57
N SER A 156 6.59 -5.34 -2.79
CA SER A 156 6.66 -5.93 -4.13
C SER A 156 5.32 -5.92 -4.84
N ILE A 157 4.21 -6.00 -4.09
CA ILE A 157 2.86 -6.09 -4.63
C ILE A 157 2.21 -4.70 -4.73
N SER A 158 2.65 -3.71 -3.95
CA SER A 158 2.09 -2.35 -4.00
C SER A 158 2.17 -1.70 -5.39
N TYR A 159 3.08 -2.15 -6.25
CA TYR A 159 3.21 -1.67 -7.63
C TYR A 159 1.95 -1.89 -8.49
N PHE A 160 1.14 -2.91 -8.17
CA PHE A 160 -0.06 -3.23 -8.96
C PHE A 160 -1.26 -2.33 -8.63
N PHE A 161 -1.19 -1.54 -7.55
CA PHE A 161 -2.34 -0.81 -7.01
C PHE A 161 -2.13 0.71 -7.03
N ASP A 162 -3.19 1.43 -7.38
CA ASP A 162 -3.30 2.88 -7.27
C ASP A 162 -4.39 3.26 -6.28
N PHE A 163 -3.95 3.76 -5.13
CA PHE A 163 -4.84 4.20 -4.06
C PHE A 163 -5.23 5.67 -4.17
N THR A 164 -4.80 6.40 -5.21
CA THR A 164 -4.99 7.85 -5.34
C THR A 164 -6.46 8.27 -5.30
N HIS A 165 -7.36 7.46 -5.86
CA HIS A 165 -8.78 7.77 -5.97
C HIS A 165 -9.64 7.33 -4.77
N THR A 166 -9.23 6.29 -4.05
CA THR A 166 -10.08 5.62 -3.03
C THR A 166 -9.99 6.28 -1.66
N TRP A 167 -8.95 7.07 -1.43
CA TRP A 167 -8.73 7.78 -0.18
C TRP A 167 -8.69 9.27 -0.50
N PRO A 168 -9.51 10.12 0.17
CA PRO A 168 -9.27 11.55 0.15
C PRO A 168 -7.79 11.75 0.48
N MET A 169 -7.13 12.64 -0.24
CA MET A 169 -5.70 12.89 -0.13
C MET A 169 -5.27 13.18 1.33
N GLU A 170 -6.21 13.54 2.21
CA GLU A 170 -6.02 13.73 3.65
C GLU A 170 -6.10 12.44 4.51
N LEU A 171 -6.83 11.40 4.08
CA LEU A 171 -7.04 10.11 4.75
C LEU A 171 -6.00 9.05 4.32
N GLN A 172 -5.39 9.26 3.15
CA GLN A 172 -4.20 8.59 2.63
C GLN A 172 -2.95 8.74 3.53
N ASN A 173 -3.02 9.58 4.57
CA ASN A 173 -1.84 10.06 5.28
C ASN A 173 -1.65 9.48 6.68
N GLU A 174 -2.68 8.85 7.26
CA GLU A 174 -2.57 8.33 8.63
C GLU A 174 -2.62 6.79 8.68
N LEU A 175 -3.49 6.17 7.88
CA LEU A 175 -3.55 4.71 7.74
C LEU A 175 -2.53 4.20 6.72
N CYS A 176 -2.42 4.86 5.57
CA CYS A 176 -1.41 4.52 4.57
C CYS A 176 0.01 4.89 5.03
N ALA A 177 0.25 5.94 5.82
CA ALA A 177 1.57 6.18 6.41
C ALA A 177 1.95 5.17 7.51
N LYS A 178 0.97 4.51 8.14
CA LYS A 178 1.21 3.38 9.07
C LYS A 178 1.54 2.08 8.32
N LEU A 179 1.01 1.91 7.11
CA LEU A 179 1.18 0.71 6.28
C LEU A 179 2.32 0.82 5.26
N TYR A 180 2.67 2.03 4.82
CA TYR A 180 3.59 2.31 3.71
C TYR A 180 4.55 3.44 4.09
N PRO A 181 5.86 3.16 4.28
CA PRO A 181 6.81 4.15 4.78
C PRO A 181 7.27 5.21 3.76
N PHE A 182 6.82 5.15 2.51
CA PHE A 182 7.22 6.09 1.47
C PHE A 182 6.02 6.54 0.65
N GLN A 183 5.77 7.85 0.64
CA GLN A 183 4.78 8.49 -0.20
C GLN A 183 5.38 9.75 -0.83
N LEU A 184 5.02 10.01 -2.10
CA LEU A 184 5.40 11.22 -2.84
C LEU A 184 4.25 12.23 -2.77
N TRP A 185 4.56 13.46 -2.35
CA TRP A 185 3.57 14.51 -2.12
C TRP A 185 3.95 15.75 -2.94
N ASP A 186 2.96 16.36 -3.60
CA ASP A 186 3.18 17.66 -4.24
C ASP A 186 3.30 18.79 -3.19
N ARG A 187 3.78 19.95 -3.65
CA ARG A 187 4.07 21.11 -2.78
C ARG A 187 2.83 21.66 -2.09
N GLU A 188 1.70 21.70 -2.78
CA GLU A 188 0.46 22.32 -2.29
C GLU A 188 -0.19 21.43 -1.22
N SER A 189 -0.09 20.13 -1.41
CA SER A 189 -0.46 19.11 -0.44
C SER A 189 0.34 19.25 0.85
N VAL A 190 1.68 19.32 0.79
CA VAL A 190 2.51 19.52 2.00
C VAL A 190 2.13 20.77 2.78
N LEU A 191 1.87 21.89 2.10
CA LEU A 191 1.47 23.15 2.76
C LEU A 191 0.12 23.03 3.48
N ARG A 192 -0.88 22.39 2.85
CA ARG A 192 -2.18 22.14 3.46
C ARG A 192 -2.07 21.32 4.74
N PHE A 193 -1.19 20.32 4.76
CA PHE A 193 -1.01 19.47 5.94
C PHE A 193 -0.22 20.14 7.07
N GLN A 194 0.70 21.04 6.76
CA GLN A 194 1.37 21.87 7.76
C GLN A 194 0.37 22.81 8.44
N GLN A 195 -0.52 23.45 7.67
CA GLN A 195 -1.57 24.33 8.20
C GLN A 195 -2.56 23.61 9.12
N LYS A 196 -2.88 22.34 8.82
CA LYS A 196 -3.76 21.50 9.64
C LYS A 196 -3.07 20.87 10.85
N GLY A 197 -1.77 21.10 11.06
CA GLY A 197 -1.00 20.50 12.16
C GLY A 197 -0.78 18.98 12.05
N LEU A 198 -1.09 18.39 10.89
CA LEU A 198 -1.05 16.94 10.65
C LEU A 198 0.36 16.40 10.39
N LEU A 199 1.34 17.29 10.17
CA LEU A 199 2.73 16.94 9.89
C LEU A 199 3.66 16.93 11.09
N GLY A 200 3.19 17.17 12.33
CA GLY A 200 4.01 17.08 13.56
C GLY A 200 5.42 17.68 13.46
N ASP A 201 6.39 17.12 14.19
CA ASP A 201 7.82 17.50 14.12
C ASP A 201 8.57 16.84 12.94
N LYS A 202 7.88 16.53 11.84
CA LYS A 202 8.48 15.75 10.73
C LYS A 202 9.37 16.64 9.87
N LYS A 203 10.59 16.17 9.58
CA LYS A 203 11.54 16.86 8.70
C LYS A 203 11.05 16.83 7.26
N VAL A 204 10.78 18.02 6.71
CA VAL A 204 10.42 18.22 5.31
C VAL A 204 11.71 18.40 4.49
N LEU A 205 12.12 17.38 3.74
CA LEU A 205 13.27 17.48 2.84
C LEU A 205 12.80 18.04 1.50
N THR A 206 13.39 19.16 1.07
CA THR A 206 13.05 19.84 -0.18
C THR A 206 14.07 19.48 -1.24
N ILE A 207 13.71 18.61 -2.17
CA ILE A 207 14.49 18.37 -3.38
C ILE A 207 13.84 19.22 -4.49
N LYS A 208 14.64 19.82 -5.38
CA LYS A 208 14.08 20.69 -6.44
C LYS A 208 12.99 19.92 -7.21
N LYS A 209 11.76 20.42 -7.06
CA LYS A 209 10.44 19.96 -7.55
C LYS A 209 9.66 18.89 -6.76
N LEU A 210 10.20 18.21 -5.75
CA LEU A 210 9.41 17.30 -4.89
C LEU A 210 9.92 17.28 -3.45
N LYS A 211 9.01 17.26 -2.47
CA LYS A 211 9.32 17.18 -1.03
C LYS A 211 9.06 15.77 -0.50
N ILE A 212 10.06 15.14 0.09
CA ILE A 212 9.95 13.83 0.75
C ILE A 212 9.94 14.07 2.26
N ILE A 213 9.02 13.44 2.98
CA ILE A 213 8.89 13.55 4.44
C ILE A 213 9.16 12.18 5.07
N ASP A 214 10.20 12.11 5.90
CA ASP A 214 10.55 10.90 6.67
C ASP A 214 9.71 10.83 7.95
N ILE A 215 8.98 9.72 8.13
CA ILE A 215 8.14 9.47 9.31
C ILE A 215 8.78 8.33 10.10
N LYS A 216 9.53 8.66 11.16
CA LYS A 216 9.96 7.64 12.13
C LYS A 216 8.75 7.10 12.90
N SER A 217 8.57 5.78 12.86
CA SER A 217 7.65 5.02 13.70
C SER A 217 8.21 4.89 15.12
N HIS A 218 7.58 5.56 16.09
CA HIS A 218 7.59 5.10 17.47
C HIS A 218 6.34 4.22 17.67
N ILE A 219 6.54 2.94 17.89
CA ILE A 219 5.54 2.04 18.48
C ILE A 219 5.81 2.03 19.98
N PRO A 220 4.96 2.62 20.85
CA PRO A 220 4.93 2.24 22.25
C PRO A 220 3.97 1.07 22.41
N THR A 221 4.50 -0.07 22.81
CA THR A 221 3.75 -1.11 23.52
C THR A 221 3.27 -0.54 24.85
N LEU A 222 1.98 -0.23 25.00
CA LEU A 222 1.37 -0.03 26.33
C LEU A 222 -0.09 -0.47 26.32
N MET A 223 -0.34 -1.66 26.87
CA MET A 223 -1.55 -1.91 27.65
C MET A 223 -1.49 -0.99 28.88
N GLY A 224 -2.42 -0.06 28.99
CA GLY A 224 -2.51 0.87 30.11
C GLY A 224 -3.92 1.42 30.24
N LYS A 225 -4.53 1.20 31.41
CA LYS A 225 -5.92 1.52 31.77
C LYS A 225 -6.29 2.97 31.43
N VAL A 226 -7.43 3.12 30.76
CA VAL A 226 -8.12 4.40 30.54
C VAL A 226 -8.67 4.88 31.88
N THR A 227 -8.21 6.04 32.34
CA THR A 227 -8.97 6.89 33.27
C THR A 227 -9.16 8.26 32.64
N ASN A 228 -10.41 8.70 32.65
CA ASN A 228 -10.95 9.93 32.09
C ASN A 228 -10.31 11.16 32.78
N PRO A 229 -10.17 12.29 32.06
CA PRO A 229 -10.92 13.44 32.56
C PRO A 229 -11.56 14.33 31.48
N LYS A 230 -12.68 14.91 31.91
CA LYS A 230 -13.52 15.93 31.29
C LYS A 230 -12.73 17.15 30.80
N LEU A 231 -13.15 17.71 29.68
CA LEU A 231 -13.29 19.15 29.34
C LEU A 231 -13.77 19.21 27.86
N LYS A 232 -14.54 20.16 27.33
CA LYS A 232 -15.52 21.16 27.75
C LYS A 232 -16.20 21.60 26.43
N ARG A 233 -17.50 21.92 26.45
CA ARG A 233 -18.26 22.41 25.27
C ARG A 233 -17.83 23.83 24.87
N HIS A 234 -17.73 24.09 23.56
CA HIS A 234 -18.14 25.32 22.84
C HIS A 234 -18.62 24.87 21.45
N GLN A 235 -19.93 24.90 21.20
CA GLN A 235 -20.72 25.97 20.56
C GLN A 235 -20.59 26.03 19.01
N ASN A 236 -21.68 25.59 18.39
CA ASN A 236 -22.25 25.91 17.07
C ASN A 236 -21.44 26.79 16.10
N GLU A 237 -21.06 26.18 14.97
CA GLU A 237 -21.14 26.84 13.67
C GLU A 237 -21.86 25.89 12.69
N ASN A 238 -22.83 26.43 11.97
CA ASN A 238 -23.67 25.72 11.02
C ASN A 238 -22.83 25.28 9.81
N PHE A 239 -22.69 23.98 9.59
CA PHE A 239 -22.19 23.46 8.32
C PHE A 239 -23.36 23.16 7.38
N ILE A 240 -23.44 23.91 6.28
CA ILE A 240 -24.21 23.50 5.11
C ILE A 240 -23.39 22.42 4.42
N ILE A 241 -23.85 21.17 4.49
CA ILE A 241 -23.29 20.08 3.70
C ILE A 241 -23.78 20.27 2.26
N VAL A 242 -22.91 20.78 1.39
CA VAL A 242 -23.12 20.67 -0.06
C VAL A 242 -22.44 19.36 -0.51
N PRO A 243 -23.19 18.38 -1.06
CA PRO A 243 -22.56 17.15 -1.54
C PRO A 243 -21.65 17.44 -2.73
N SER A 244 -20.38 17.11 -2.57
CA SER A 244 -19.29 17.27 -3.54
C SER A 244 -19.29 16.19 -4.63
N ASN A 245 -20.46 15.86 -5.17
CA ASN A 245 -20.53 15.04 -6.37
C ASN A 245 -21.79 15.36 -7.22
N PRO A 246 -21.65 16.14 -8.32
CA PRO A 246 -22.77 16.48 -9.19
C PRO A 246 -23.40 15.26 -9.85
N TYR A 247 -22.69 14.12 -9.91
CA TYR A 247 -23.23 12.88 -10.47
C TYR A 247 -24.26 12.20 -9.56
N CYS A 248 -24.24 12.44 -8.24
CA CYS A 248 -25.22 11.86 -7.32
C CYS A 248 -26.63 12.42 -7.55
N TYR A 249 -26.74 13.71 -7.90
CA TYR A 249 -28.01 14.33 -8.28
C TYR A 249 -28.54 13.78 -9.61
N ILE A 250 -27.67 13.50 -10.57
CA ILE A 250 -28.06 12.94 -11.86
C ILE A 250 -28.65 11.54 -11.66
N TYR A 251 -28.02 10.67 -10.85
CA TYR A 251 -28.57 9.35 -10.56
C TYR A 251 -29.89 9.41 -9.78
N LEU A 252 -30.04 10.33 -8.83
CA LEU A 252 -31.29 10.52 -8.10
C LEU A 252 -32.42 11.00 -9.03
N ILE A 253 -32.12 11.95 -9.92
CA ILE A 253 -33.09 12.46 -10.91
C ILE A 253 -33.47 11.35 -11.90
N LEU A 254 -32.51 10.58 -12.41
CA LEU A 254 -32.78 9.45 -13.30
C LEU A 254 -33.60 8.36 -12.61
N PHE A 255 -33.35 8.10 -11.33
CA PHE A 255 -34.13 7.15 -10.54
C PHE A 255 -35.57 7.62 -10.31
N VAL A 256 -35.78 8.90 -10.00
CA VAL A 256 -37.12 9.48 -9.87
C VAL A 256 -37.88 9.46 -11.20
N ILE A 257 -37.22 9.79 -12.32
CA ILE A 257 -37.80 9.69 -13.66
C ILE A 257 -38.21 8.25 -13.97
N PHE A 258 -37.35 7.28 -13.66
CA PHE A 258 -37.65 5.86 -13.84
C PHE A 258 -38.87 5.42 -13.04
N LEU A 259 -38.98 5.81 -11.77
CA LEU A 259 -40.15 5.51 -10.93
C LEU A 259 -41.44 6.14 -11.48
N LEU A 260 -41.38 7.38 -11.97
CA LEU A 260 -42.54 8.04 -12.58
C LEU A 260 -43.00 7.33 -13.86
N ILE A 261 -42.07 6.94 -14.73
CA ILE A 261 -42.37 6.17 -15.94
C ILE A 261 -43.01 4.83 -15.55
N PHE A 262 -42.45 4.14 -14.56
CA PHE A 262 -42.97 2.87 -14.07
C PHE A 262 -44.39 3.01 -13.51
N CYS A 263 -44.66 4.03 -12.70
CA CYS A 263 -46.02 4.32 -12.21
C CYS A 263 -47.00 4.63 -13.34
N LEU A 264 -46.59 5.38 -14.37
CA LEU A 264 -47.44 5.65 -15.54
C LEU A 264 -47.78 4.38 -16.31
N ILE A 265 -46.81 3.46 -16.48
CA ILE A 265 -47.03 2.16 -17.10
C ILE A 265 -48.05 1.36 -16.29
N LEU A 266 -47.86 1.25 -14.97
CA LEU A 266 -48.79 0.52 -14.09
C LEU A 266 -50.20 1.12 -14.12
N SER A 267 -50.34 2.44 -14.16
CA SER A 267 -51.66 3.09 -14.24
C SER A 267 -52.41 2.75 -15.53
N LYS A 268 -51.70 2.59 -16.66
CA LYS A 268 -52.31 2.16 -17.94
C LYS A 268 -52.76 0.71 -17.91
N PHE A 269 -52.07 -0.15 -17.16
CA PHE A 269 -52.49 -1.54 -16.97
C PHE A 269 -53.69 -1.66 -16.03
N SER A 270 -53.77 -0.83 -14.98
CA SER A 270 -54.90 -0.83 -14.05
C SER A 270 -56.24 -0.44 -14.69
N ASN A 271 -56.24 0.37 -15.76
CA ASN A 271 -57.46 0.79 -16.44
C ASN A 271 -57.93 -0.19 -17.54
N ARG A 272 -57.25 -1.32 -17.73
CA ARG A 272 -57.62 -2.36 -18.71
C ARG A 272 -58.21 -3.61 -18.07
N ILE A 273 -58.36 -3.62 -16.75
CA ILE A 273 -59.04 -4.65 -15.95
C ILE A 273 -60.36 -4.05 -15.48
#